data_AF-A0A920DS00-F1
#
_entry.id   AF-A0A920DS00-F1
#
_cell.length_a   1.000
_cell.length_b   1.000
_cell.length_c   1.000
_cell.angle_alpha   90.00
_cell.angle_beta   90.00
_cell.angle_gamma   90.00
#
_symmetry.space_group_name_H-M   'P 1'
#
loop_
_entity.id
_entity.type
_entity.pdbx_description
1 polymer ?
#
loop_
_entity_poly.entity_id
_entity_poly.type
_entity_poly.pdbx_seq_one_letter_code
_entity_poly.pdbx_strand_id
1 'polypeptide(L)'
;MLTFRLPSVQKEVAKKFTNWIEKEYELKIEVDKIIPSILGGLHCNDFLVLDGNNDTLIYIEKFKLQTSKYSFKHFNKVFIQGLVLNCNYKDSISDSNILKFLNLFGLSR
;
A
#
# COMPACT_ATOMS: atom_id res chain seq x y z
N MET A 1 -17.05 22.29 -17.80
CA MET A 1 -16.18 21.94 -16.66
C MET A 1 -16.41 20.47 -16.34
N LEU A 2 -15.52 19.58 -16.77
CA LEU A 2 -15.65 18.14 -16.53
C LEU A 2 -15.16 17.83 -15.11
N THR A 3 -16.10 17.69 -14.18
CA THR A 3 -15.80 17.13 -12.85
C THR A 3 -15.59 15.63 -12.99
N PHE A 4 -14.32 15.21 -13.06
CA PHE A 4 -13.96 13.79 -13.00
C PHE A 4 -14.34 13.25 -11.62
N ARG A 5 -15.56 12.73 -11.50
CA ARG A 5 -15.95 11.90 -10.37
C ARG A 5 -15.04 10.67 -10.43
N LEU A 6 -14.12 10.54 -9.47
CA LEU A 6 -13.39 9.30 -9.18
C LEU A 6 -14.38 8.12 -9.30
N PRO A 7 -14.20 7.19 -10.26
CA PRO A 7 -15.12 6.09 -10.47
C PRO A 7 -15.35 5.37 -9.15
N SER A 8 -16.61 5.17 -8.75
CA SER A 8 -17.01 4.65 -7.44
C SER A 8 -16.28 3.35 -7.05
N VAL A 9 -15.95 2.54 -8.06
CA VAL A 9 -15.17 1.29 -7.93
C VAL A 9 -13.73 1.54 -7.49
N GLN A 10 -13.06 2.58 -8.00
CA GLN A 10 -11.69 2.94 -7.59
C GLN A 10 -11.65 3.32 -6.11
N LYS A 11 -12.64 4.12 -5.65
CA LYS A 11 -12.79 4.50 -4.24
C LYS A 11 -13.04 3.30 -3.34
N GLU A 12 -13.90 2.37 -3.76
CA GLU A 12 -14.25 1.18 -2.97
C GLU A 12 -13.08 0.19 -2.87
N VAL A 13 -12.35 -0.04 -3.97
CA VAL A 13 -11.14 -0.89 -3.96
C VAL A 13 -10.03 -0.24 -3.15
N ALA A 14 -9.86 1.08 -3.26
CA ALA A 14 -8.89 1.81 -2.45
C ALA A 14 -9.18 1.64 -0.96
N LYS A 15 -10.41 1.92 -0.55
CA LYS A 15 -10.86 1.79 0.84
C LYS A 15 -10.71 0.36 1.36
N LYS A 16 -11.01 -0.65 0.56
CA LYS A 16 -10.81 -2.06 0.97
C LYS A 16 -9.36 -2.42 1.16
N PHE A 17 -8.48 -1.94 0.28
CA PHE A 17 -7.05 -2.19 0.37
C PHE A 17 -6.42 -1.47 1.56
N THR A 18 -6.72 -0.17 1.74
CA THR A 18 -6.23 0.60 2.89
C THR A 18 -6.74 -0.03 4.19
N ASN A 19 -8.06 -0.22 4.34
CA ASN A 19 -8.63 -0.80 5.56
C ASN A 19 -8.07 -2.20 5.89
N TRP A 20 -7.74 -3.01 4.87
CA TRP A 20 -7.12 -4.31 5.09
C TRP A 20 -5.72 -4.17 5.71
N ILE A 21 -4.88 -3.28 5.17
CA ILE A 21 -3.53 -3.07 5.71
C ILE A 21 -3.59 -2.42 7.10
N GLU A 22 -4.44 -1.40 7.28
CA GLU A 22 -4.58 -0.72 8.57
C GLU A 22 -5.02 -1.70 9.67
N LYS A 23 -5.96 -2.60 9.37
CA LYS A 23 -6.44 -3.60 10.33
C LYS A 23 -5.39 -4.67 10.66
N GLU A 24 -4.67 -5.15 9.65
CA GLU A 24 -3.76 -6.29 9.82
C GLU A 24 -2.41 -5.89 10.42
N TYR A 25 -1.95 -4.65 10.18
CA TYR A 25 -0.59 -4.21 10.54
C TYR A 25 -0.55 -2.97 11.44
N GLU A 26 -1.71 -2.41 11.82
CA GLU A 26 -1.82 -1.21 12.67
C GLU A 26 -1.06 0.01 12.09
N LEU A 27 -1.04 0.12 10.75
CA LEU A 27 -0.42 1.23 10.01
C LEU A 27 -1.49 2.21 9.54
N LYS A 28 -1.14 3.47 9.31
CA LYS A 28 -2.01 4.45 8.62
C LYS A 28 -1.53 4.60 7.18
N ILE A 29 -2.45 4.46 6.22
CA ILE A 29 -2.10 4.43 4.79
C ILE A 29 -2.85 5.49 4.01
N GLU A 30 -2.10 6.27 3.24
CA GLU A 30 -2.63 7.24 2.29
C GLU A 30 -2.26 6.83 0.87
N VAL A 31 -3.27 6.69 0.01
CA VAL A 31 -3.07 6.33 -1.40
C VAL A 31 -3.82 7.32 -2.26
N ASP A 32 -3.10 8.05 -3.11
CA ASP A 32 -3.70 9.07 -3.96
C ASP A 32 -4.64 8.46 -4.99
N LYS A 33 -4.20 7.37 -5.65
CA LYS A 33 -5.01 6.71 -6.69
C LYS A 33 -4.78 5.21 -6.76
N ILE A 34 -5.87 4.45 -6.60
CA ILE A 34 -5.89 3.00 -6.82
C ILE A 34 -6.70 2.69 -8.09
N ILE A 35 -6.02 2.11 -9.07
CA ILE A 35 -6.60 1.70 -10.35
C ILE A 35 -6.76 0.18 -10.33
N PRO A 36 -8.00 -0.36 -10.36
CA PRO A 36 -8.20 -1.79 -10.52
C PRO A 36 -7.65 -2.23 -11.87
N SER A 37 -6.87 -3.31 -11.87
CA SER A 37 -6.33 -3.91 -13.08
C SER A 37 -7.34 -4.88 -13.70
N ILE A 38 -7.53 -4.80 -15.03
CA ILE A 38 -8.44 -5.67 -15.79
C ILE A 38 -8.09 -7.16 -15.60
N LEU A 39 -6.83 -7.48 -15.30
CA LEU A 39 -6.33 -8.83 -15.09
C LEU A 39 -6.52 -9.37 -13.66
N GLY A 40 -7.26 -8.66 -12.80
CA GLY A 40 -7.39 -8.99 -11.38
C GLY A 40 -6.22 -8.46 -10.58
N GLY A 41 -6.46 -7.38 -9.82
CA GLY A 41 -5.43 -6.72 -9.05
C GLY A 41 -5.60 -5.21 -8.95
N LEU A 42 -4.55 -4.54 -8.48
CA LEU A 42 -4.51 -3.11 -8.22
C LEU A 42 -3.20 -2.53 -8.72
N HIS A 43 -3.28 -1.27 -9.15
CA HIS A 43 -2.15 -0.44 -9.48
C HIS A 43 -2.29 0.88 -8.73
N CYS A 44 -1.29 1.19 -7.92
CA CYS A 44 -1.20 2.43 -7.18
C CYS A 44 0.03 3.19 -7.68
N ASN A 45 -0.14 4.49 -7.92
CA ASN A 45 0.99 5.40 -8.04
C ASN A 45 1.05 6.22 -6.75
N ASP A 46 2.26 6.64 -6.37
CA ASP A 46 2.49 7.53 -5.23
C ASP A 46 1.87 6.98 -3.93
N PHE A 47 2.21 5.74 -3.61
CA PHE A 47 1.71 5.06 -2.41
C PHE A 47 2.51 5.48 -1.19
N LEU A 48 1.83 5.98 -0.16
CA LEU A 48 2.44 6.53 1.06
C LEU A 48 1.98 5.75 2.29
N VAL A 49 2.95 5.40 3.13
CA VAL A 49 2.69 4.93 4.50
C VAL A 49 3.23 5.99 5.45
N LEU A 50 2.39 6.44 6.38
CA LEU A 50 2.71 7.47 7.34
C LEU A 50 2.86 6.87 8.73
N ASP A 51 3.68 7.48 9.59
CA ASP A 51 3.74 7.15 11.00
C ASP A 51 2.63 7.83 11.81
N GLY A 52 2.62 7.61 13.12
CA GLY A 52 1.67 8.23 14.05
C GLY A 52 1.75 9.76 14.12
N ASN A 53 2.85 10.36 13.64
CA ASN A 53 3.06 11.80 13.57
C ASN A 53 2.74 12.39 12.18
N ASN A 54 2.24 11.56 11.25
CA ASN A 54 2.05 11.86 9.82
C ASN A 54 3.36 12.10 9.04
N ASP A 55 4.52 11.65 9.54
CA ASP A 55 5.76 11.66 8.76
C ASP A 55 5.77 10.48 7.77
N THR A 56 6.35 10.68 6.58
CA THR A 56 6.44 9.61 5.57
C THR A 56 7.44 8.56 5.99
N LEU A 57 6.95 7.34 6.21
CA LEU A 57 7.76 6.15 6.48
C LEU A 57 8.18 5.46 5.18
N ILE A 58 7.23 5.31 4.26
CA ILE A 58 7.41 4.55 3.03
C ILE A 58 6.75 5.32 1.91
N TYR A 59 7.50 5.47 0.83
CA TYR A 59 6.98 5.97 -0.42
C TYR A 59 7.29 4.96 -1.53
N ILE A 60 6.30 4.72 -2.38
CA ILE A 60 6.46 3.89 -3.57
C ILE A 60 5.90 4.66 -4.76
N GLU A 61 6.78 5.02 -5.68
CA GLU A 61 6.39 5.68 -6.94
C GLU A 61 5.34 4.85 -7.68
N LYS A 62 5.56 3.54 -7.79
CA LYS A 62 4.66 2.63 -8.52
C LYS A 62 4.56 1.26 -7.88
N PHE A 63 3.34 0.92 -7.46
CA PHE A 63 3.00 -0.34 -6.85
C PHE A 63 1.96 -1.07 -7.70
N LYS A 64 2.23 -2.30 -8.12
CA LYS A 64 1.23 -3.17 -8.75
C LYS A 64 1.12 -4.47 -7.99
N LEU A 65 -0.12 -4.83 -7.70
CA LEU A 65 -0.46 -6.10 -7.09
C LEU A 65 -1.38 -6.86 -8.02
N GLN A 66 -0.99 -8.07 -8.40
CA GLN A 66 -1.84 -8.99 -9.13
C GLN A 66 -2.41 -10.01 -8.15
N THR A 67 -3.73 -10.17 -8.15
CA THR A 67 -4.44 -11.07 -7.24
C THR A 67 -5.40 -11.96 -7.99
N SER A 68 -5.69 -13.13 -7.43
CA SER A 68 -6.75 -13.99 -7.94
C SER A 68 -8.11 -13.44 -7.49
N LYS A 69 -8.94 -13.00 -8.44
CA LYS A 69 -10.32 -12.50 -8.19
C LYS A 69 -10.42 -11.37 -7.15
N TYR A 70 -9.45 -10.45 -7.10
CA TYR A 70 -9.41 -9.37 -6.09
C TYR A 70 -9.32 -9.85 -4.62
N SER A 71 -8.89 -11.10 -4.39
CA SER A 71 -8.62 -11.59 -3.04
C SER A 71 -7.27 -11.07 -2.55
N PHE A 72 -7.30 -10.27 -1.49
CA PHE A 72 -6.09 -9.78 -0.82
C PHE A 72 -5.39 -10.83 0.05
N LYS A 73 -5.91 -12.07 0.10
CA LYS A 73 -5.29 -13.18 0.84
C LYS A 73 -4.22 -13.92 0.03
N HIS A 74 -4.23 -13.77 -1.31
CA HIS A 74 -3.33 -14.49 -2.21
C HIS A 74 -2.79 -13.56 -3.30
N PHE A 75 -1.50 -13.25 -3.20
CA PHE A 75 -0.81 -12.41 -4.16
C PHE A 75 -0.09 -13.27 -5.20
N ASN A 76 -0.44 -13.08 -6.47
CA ASN A 76 0.20 -13.78 -7.57
C ASN A 76 1.51 -13.09 -7.97
N LYS A 77 1.51 -11.75 -7.91
CA LYS A 77 2.67 -10.92 -8.24
C LYS A 77 2.61 -9.59 -7.50
N VAL A 78 3.73 -9.18 -6.93
CA VAL A 78 3.96 -7.84 -6.39
C VAL A 78 5.03 -7.18 -7.25
N PHE A 79 4.78 -5.97 -7.74
CA PHE A 79 5.75 -5.15 -8.45
C PHE A 79 5.88 -3.81 -7.74
N ILE A 80 7.11 -3.43 -7.45
CA ILE A 80 7.47 -2.21 -6.72
C ILE A 80 8.55 -1.51 -7.53
N GLN A 81 8.34 -0.23 -7.83
CA GLN A 81 9.33 0.65 -8.43
C GLN A 81 9.39 1.95 -7.62
N GLY A 82 10.61 2.48 -7.45
CA GLY A 82 10.83 3.73 -6.73
C GLY A 82 10.53 3.64 -5.24
N LEU A 83 10.89 2.52 -4.59
CA LEU A 83 10.75 2.36 -3.15
C LEU A 83 11.72 3.29 -2.42
N VAL A 84 11.18 4.15 -1.57
CA VAL A 84 11.93 4.98 -0.64
C VAL A 84 11.49 4.63 0.77
N LEU A 85 12.47 4.41 1.63
CA LEU A 85 12.31 3.99 3.01
C LEU A 85 12.92 5.04 3.93
N ASN A 86 12.12 5.56 4.86
CA ASN A 86 12.59 6.46 5.90
C ASN A 86 12.91 5.66 7.17
N CYS A 87 14.19 5.39 7.39
CA CYS A 87 14.68 4.52 8.46
C CYS A 87 15.05 5.28 9.74
N ASN A 88 14.36 6.38 10.05
CA ASN A 88 14.69 7.21 11.21
C ASN A 88 14.12 6.60 12.49
N TYR A 89 14.85 5.64 13.08
CA TYR A 89 14.44 4.92 14.28
C TYR A 89 15.23 5.38 15.51
N LYS A 90 14.50 5.67 16.60
CA LYS A 90 15.09 5.87 17.93
C LYS A 90 15.26 4.54 18.69
N ASP A 91 14.47 3.52 18.37
CA ASP A 91 14.48 2.19 18.99
C ASP A 91 14.72 1.07 17.96
N SER A 92 14.80 -0.18 18.43
CA SER A 92 15.24 -1.35 17.65
C SER A 92 14.53 -1.51 16.30
N ILE A 93 15.30 -1.89 15.26
CA ILE A 93 14.82 -2.18 13.90
C ILE A 93 13.68 -3.22 13.89
N SER A 94 13.61 -4.08 14.91
CA SER A 94 12.62 -5.15 15.06
C SER A 94 11.19 -4.64 15.18
N ASP A 95 10.99 -3.47 15.80
CA ASP A 95 9.66 -2.86 16.02
C ASP A 95 9.32 -1.82 14.95
N SER A 96 10.18 -1.68 13.94
CA SER A 96 10.01 -0.66 12.93
C SER A 96 8.78 -0.92 12.04
N ASN A 97 8.07 0.16 11.69
CA ASN A 97 7.00 0.12 10.70
C ASN A 97 7.49 -0.35 9.32
N ILE A 98 8.78 -0.21 9.02
CA ILE A 98 9.40 -0.82 7.83
C ILE A 98 9.41 -2.34 7.92
N LEU A 99 9.78 -2.93 9.06
CA LEU A 99 9.76 -4.39 9.19
C LEU A 99 8.33 -4.93 9.08
N LYS A 100 7.35 -4.23 9.67
CA LYS A 100 5.92 -4.55 9.50
C LYS A 100 5.50 -4.52 8.02
N PHE A 101 5.94 -3.50 7.28
CA PHE A 101 5.69 -3.40 5.85
C PHE A 101 6.45 -4.43 5.00
N LEU A 102 7.67 -4.82 5.36
CA LEU A 102 8.39 -5.89 4.65
C LEU A 102 7.73 -7.25 4.90
N ASN A 103 7.25 -7.49 6.13
CA ASN A 103 6.47 -8.68 6.50
C ASN A 103 5.15 -8.77 5.70
N LEU A 104 4.47 -7.65 5.42
CA LEU A 104 3.28 -7.59 4.56
C LEU A 104 3.48 -8.29 3.21
N PHE A 105 4.71 -8.24 2.68
CA PHE A 105 5.06 -8.82 1.38
C PHE A 105 5.94 -10.08 1.49
N GLY A 106 6.19 -10.58 2.70
CA GLY A 106 7.08 -11.73 2.94
C GLY A 106 8.53 -11.46 2.52
N LEU A 107 8.99 -10.20 2.64
CA LEU A 107 10.31 -9.76 2.20
C LEU A 107 11.37 -9.73 3.31
N SER A 108 10.96 -9.80 4.58
CA SER A 108 11.84 -9.98 5.74
C SER A 108 12.10 -11.46 5.95
N ARG A 109 13.33 -11.90 5.72
CA ARG A 109 13.84 -13.21 6.17
C ARG A 109 14.46 -13.06 7.54
#